data_AF-A0A0G0G245-F1
#
_entry.id   AF-A0A0G0G245-F1
#
_cell.length_a   1.000
_cell.length_b   1.000
_cell.length_c   1.000
_cell.angle_alpha   90.00
_cell.angle_beta   90.00
_cell.angle_gamma   90.00
#
_symmetry.space_group_name_H-M   'P 1'
#
loop_
_entity.id
_entity.type
_entity.pdbx_description
1 polymer ?
#
loop_
_entity_poly.entity_id
_entity_poly.type
_entity_poly.pdbx_seq_one_letter_code
_entity_poly.pdbx_strand_id
1 'polypeptide(L)'
;MNFKSMKKDILKIAVIFLVTVAAVVWGLNFIFLGKTPKSKADEVLTLSFDPTSATAANNGEFTMTIKATPTSAMNIQLYKININFDKSKVKIKDSGINYVVGQPSSALGGDDNSRISAINGDSGQGMIKLYGEITNPATGLIMNGATELAKITFISKTDNSYTVTNSDSSVSKVNGDYSINTVSLSNATFNVNGGGGPTATPGGGAGNAKLKLKLKFQGIAGKPADAYNKLAVKVKLLNEANENVTDYKTGDFVADTAGVWSGEVSFNVNPSAKYVVYVKGPYHIQKKICDEKPTETAAGTYRCDRGKITLNAGDNNFDLSGIVLLAGDLPVQDGSVTAYDTSLVRNNLGKTDTDEVSKADVNRDGKVDTQDYSLIIAALSVRNDE
;
A
#
# COMPACT_ATOMS: atom_id res chain seq x y z
N MET A 1 -3.49 -55.48 65.75
CA MET A 1 -2.76 -54.48 64.93
C MET A 1 -2.54 -53.21 65.73
N ASN A 2 -1.30 -52.75 65.82
CA ASN A 2 -0.91 -51.66 66.73
C ASN A 2 -1.21 -50.29 66.10
N PHE A 3 -2.38 -49.72 66.40
CA PHE A 3 -2.87 -48.44 65.85
C PHE A 3 -1.89 -47.28 65.98
N LYS A 4 -0.99 -47.33 66.97
CA LYS A 4 0.03 -46.31 67.21
C LYS A 4 1.14 -46.31 66.14
N SER A 5 1.44 -47.47 65.54
CA SER A 5 2.39 -47.58 64.42
C SER A 5 1.79 -46.98 63.14
N MET A 6 0.53 -47.31 62.86
CA MET A 6 -0.17 -46.92 61.64
C MET A 6 -0.32 -45.39 61.49
N LYS A 7 -0.50 -44.66 62.60
CA LYS A 7 -0.56 -43.19 62.59
C LYS A 7 0.75 -42.53 62.15
N LYS A 8 1.91 -43.11 62.52
CA LYS A 8 3.22 -42.59 62.11
C LYS A 8 3.47 -42.81 60.62
N ASP A 9 3.05 -43.96 60.11
CA ASP A 9 3.24 -44.30 58.69
C ASP A 9 2.31 -43.48 57.80
N ILE A 10 1.05 -43.24 58.22
CA ILE A 10 0.12 -42.34 57.51
C ILE A 10 0.68 -40.91 57.44
N LEU A 11 1.25 -40.40 58.54
CA LEU A 11 1.84 -39.05 58.56
C LEU A 11 3.03 -38.94 57.61
N LYS A 12 3.90 -39.95 57.55
CA LYS A 12 5.03 -39.97 56.61
C LYS A 12 4.56 -39.99 55.15
N ILE A 13 3.55 -40.80 54.84
CA ILE A 13 2.97 -40.87 53.49
C ILE A 13 2.37 -39.50 53.09
N ALA A 14 1.65 -38.84 54.01
CA ALA A 14 1.06 -37.53 53.76
C ALA A 14 2.13 -36.44 53.48
N VAL A 15 3.24 -36.45 54.23
CA VAL A 15 4.35 -35.50 54.02
C VAL A 15 5.02 -35.73 52.65
N ILE A 16 5.31 -36.99 52.31
CA ILE A 16 5.92 -37.33 51.00
C ILE A 16 4.99 -36.91 49.85
N PHE A 17 3.70 -37.15 49.99
CA PHE A 17 2.70 -36.75 48.99
C PHE A 17 2.67 -35.23 48.80
N LEU A 18 2.62 -34.45 49.88
CA LEU A 18 2.59 -32.98 49.81
C LEU A 18 3.86 -32.39 49.17
N VAL A 19 5.04 -32.91 49.51
CA VAL A 19 6.31 -32.47 48.90
C VAL A 19 6.33 -32.78 47.40
N THR A 20 5.84 -33.96 47.01
CA THR A 20 5.76 -34.36 45.60
C THR A 20 4.81 -33.45 44.82
N VAL A 21 3.63 -33.16 45.36
CA VAL A 21 2.66 -32.25 44.74
C VAL A 21 3.25 -30.83 44.62
N ALA A 22 3.91 -30.31 45.65
CA ALA A 22 4.54 -28.99 45.61
C ALA A 22 5.64 -28.90 44.53
N ALA A 23 6.48 -29.94 44.40
CA ALA A 23 7.51 -30.01 43.37
C ALA A 23 6.92 -30.06 41.95
N VAL A 24 5.84 -30.82 41.76
CA VAL A 24 5.13 -30.89 40.46
C VAL A 24 4.50 -29.55 40.12
N VAL A 25 3.81 -28.90 41.07
CA VAL A 25 3.18 -27.59 40.85
C VAL A 25 4.24 -26.52 40.53
N TRP A 26 5.38 -26.53 41.23
CA TRP A 26 6.48 -25.62 40.95
C TRP A 26 7.09 -25.85 39.56
N GLY A 27 7.31 -27.12 39.17
CA GLY A 27 7.78 -27.49 37.84
C GLY A 27 6.80 -27.08 36.73
N LEU A 28 5.50 -27.30 36.93
CA LEU A 28 4.45 -26.88 36.00
C LEU A 28 4.37 -25.35 35.88
N ASN A 29 4.51 -24.61 36.98
CA ASN A 29 4.56 -23.14 36.95
C ASN A 29 5.78 -22.65 36.14
N PHE A 30 6.95 -23.28 36.31
CA PHE A 30 8.14 -22.93 35.54
C PHE A 30 7.98 -23.24 34.04
N ILE A 31 7.37 -24.38 33.68
CA ILE A 31 7.19 -24.81 32.29
C ILE A 31 6.08 -24.03 31.57
N PHE A 32 4.94 -23.79 32.25
CA PHE A 32 3.74 -23.23 31.61
C PHE A 32 3.50 -21.74 31.86
N LEU A 33 4.04 -21.19 32.96
CA LEU A 33 3.85 -19.79 33.34
C LEU A 33 5.17 -19.00 33.38
N GLY A 34 6.33 -19.67 33.28
CA GLY A 34 7.56 -19.02 32.87
C GLY A 34 7.27 -18.33 31.53
N LYS A 35 7.42 -17.00 31.49
CA LYS A 35 7.20 -16.21 30.27
C LYS A 35 7.98 -16.89 29.14
N THR A 36 7.31 -17.67 28.30
CA THR A 36 7.91 -18.21 27.09
C THR A 36 8.59 -17.03 26.44
N PRO A 37 9.91 -17.08 26.18
CA PRO A 37 10.57 -15.99 25.51
C PRO A 37 9.76 -15.73 24.26
N LYS A 38 9.04 -14.60 24.23
CA LYS A 38 8.24 -14.23 23.06
C LYS A 38 9.24 -14.33 21.92
N SER A 39 9.01 -15.24 20.97
CA SER A 39 9.88 -15.32 19.81
C SER A 39 9.92 -13.91 19.28
N LYS A 40 11.09 -13.28 19.32
CA LYS A 40 11.24 -11.94 18.77
C LYS A 40 10.89 -12.13 17.31
N ALA A 41 9.68 -11.68 16.92
CA ALA A 41 9.32 -11.63 15.53
C ALA A 41 10.47 -10.92 14.83
N ASP A 42 10.99 -11.52 13.75
CA ASP A 42 12.15 -10.97 13.07
C ASP A 42 11.88 -9.50 12.76
N GLU A 43 12.68 -8.61 13.35
CA GLU A 43 12.56 -7.18 13.10
C GLU A 43 13.01 -6.94 11.67
N VAL A 44 12.07 -6.56 10.81
CA VAL A 44 12.34 -6.30 9.40
C VAL A 44 12.54 -4.80 9.20
N LEU A 45 13.56 -4.44 8.42
CA LEU A 45 13.81 -3.07 8.00
C LEU A 45 13.74 -2.99 6.48
N THR A 46 12.77 -2.22 5.97
CA THR A 46 12.57 -2.07 4.52
C THR A 46 13.31 -0.83 4.03
N LEU A 47 14.18 -1.00 3.03
CA LEU A 47 14.75 0.13 2.29
C LEU A 47 13.82 0.54 1.15
N SER A 48 13.66 1.84 0.94
CA SER A 48 12.93 2.39 -0.20
C SER A 48 13.62 3.62 -0.76
N PHE A 49 13.33 3.93 -2.02
CA PHE A 49 13.78 5.15 -2.67
C PHE A 49 12.58 6.06 -2.95
N ASP A 50 12.77 7.36 -2.74
CA ASP A 50 11.75 8.39 -2.97
C ASP A 50 12.31 9.54 -3.83
N PRO A 51 11.76 9.79 -5.04
CA PRO A 51 10.71 8.97 -5.69
C PRO A 51 11.19 7.55 -6.01
N THR A 52 10.30 6.63 -6.41
CA THR A 52 10.70 5.27 -6.85
C THR A 52 11.25 5.25 -8.28
N SER A 53 11.02 6.33 -9.03
CA SER A 53 11.56 6.54 -10.36
C SER A 53 11.73 8.02 -10.69
N ALA A 54 12.57 8.32 -11.67
CA ALA A 54 12.69 9.65 -12.25
C ALA A 54 12.76 9.56 -13.78
N THR A 55 12.45 10.67 -14.46
CA THR A 55 12.73 10.83 -15.88
C THR A 55 13.87 11.82 -16.04
N ALA A 56 14.95 11.42 -16.70
CA ALA A 56 16.10 12.27 -16.94
C ALA A 56 16.63 12.07 -18.37
N ALA A 57 16.64 13.15 -19.15
CA ALA A 57 17.35 13.20 -20.44
C ALA A 57 18.86 13.12 -20.22
N ASN A 58 19.62 12.94 -21.29
CA ASN A 58 21.06 13.09 -21.24
C ASN A 58 21.44 14.46 -20.65
N ASN A 59 22.33 14.47 -19.67
CA ASN A 59 22.69 15.58 -18.78
C ASN A 59 21.58 16.10 -17.85
N GLY A 60 20.42 15.45 -17.84
CA GLY A 60 19.34 15.71 -16.90
C GLY A 60 19.71 15.27 -15.48
N GLU A 61 19.36 16.08 -14.51
CA GLU A 61 19.59 15.78 -13.09
C GLU A 61 18.37 15.09 -12.47
N PHE A 62 18.62 14.19 -11.53
CA PHE A 62 17.57 13.67 -10.66
C PHE A 62 18.13 13.38 -9.28
N THR A 63 17.29 13.50 -8.26
CA THR A 63 17.64 13.23 -6.87
C THR A 63 16.87 12.02 -6.37
N MET A 64 17.60 11.10 -5.74
CA MET A 64 17.05 9.92 -5.07
C MET A 64 17.21 10.10 -3.56
N THR A 65 16.10 10.08 -2.82
CA THR A 65 16.10 10.04 -1.35
C THR A 65 16.04 8.60 -0.88
N ILE A 66 16.91 8.24 0.05
CA ILE A 66 17.02 6.88 0.59
C ILE A 66 16.33 6.85 1.94
N LYS A 67 15.29 6.01 2.05
CA LYS A 67 14.47 5.86 3.26
C LYS A 67 14.57 4.45 3.83
N ALA A 68 14.55 4.35 5.15
CA ALA A 68 14.40 3.07 5.86
C ALA A 68 13.15 3.10 6.74
N THR A 69 12.37 2.03 6.73
CA THR A 69 11.11 1.90 7.47
C THR A 69 11.13 0.61 8.31
N PRO A 70 11.16 0.71 9.65
CA PRO A 70 11.14 -0.47 10.50
C PRO A 70 9.72 -0.98 10.76
N THR A 71 9.55 -2.28 11.01
CA THR A 71 8.27 -2.86 11.43
C THR A 71 7.85 -2.46 12.85
N SER A 72 8.80 -2.00 13.66
CA SER A 72 8.59 -1.49 15.03
C SER A 72 9.64 -0.44 15.36
N ALA A 73 9.34 0.44 16.32
CA ALA A 73 10.29 1.41 16.85
C ALA A 73 11.67 0.79 17.12
N MET A 74 12.73 1.35 16.54
CA MET A 74 14.09 0.86 16.75
C MET A 74 15.11 1.99 16.92
N ASN A 75 16.10 1.79 17.78
CA ASN A 75 17.18 2.75 18.00
C ASN A 75 18.42 2.35 17.19
N ILE A 76 18.84 3.19 16.25
CA ILE A 76 19.96 2.92 15.35
C ILE A 76 21.16 3.80 15.67
N GLN A 77 22.37 3.29 15.44
CA GLN A 77 23.63 4.04 15.61
C GLN A 77 24.39 4.23 14.29
N LEU A 78 24.27 3.25 13.40
CA LEU A 78 25.02 3.21 12.15
C LEU A 78 24.13 2.63 11.06
N TYR A 79 24.23 3.14 9.85
CA TYR A 79 23.73 2.46 8.65
C TYR A 79 24.84 2.26 7.63
N LYS A 80 24.75 1.16 6.88
CA LYS A 80 25.60 0.83 5.74
C LYS A 80 24.73 0.60 4.52
N ILE A 81 24.80 1.48 3.54
CA ILE A 81 24.00 1.35 2.31
C ILE A 81 24.94 1.41 1.12
N ASN A 82 25.03 0.31 0.36
CA ASN A 82 25.76 0.31 -0.91
C ASN A 82 24.76 0.54 -2.04
N ILE A 83 24.99 1.55 -2.86
CA ILE A 83 24.16 1.84 -4.04
C ILE A 83 24.98 1.52 -5.29
N ASN A 84 24.47 0.61 -6.11
CA ASN A 84 25.08 0.16 -7.35
C ASN A 84 24.42 0.85 -8.55
N PHE A 85 25.24 1.28 -9.52
CA PHE A 85 24.78 1.97 -10.72
C PHE A 85 25.76 1.75 -11.89
N ASP A 86 25.29 1.96 -13.11
CA ASP A 86 26.12 1.87 -14.32
C ASP A 86 26.78 3.22 -14.64
N LYS A 87 28.10 3.32 -14.48
CA LYS A 87 28.87 4.57 -14.71
C LYS A 87 28.83 5.04 -16.16
N SER A 88 28.49 4.17 -17.12
CA SER A 88 28.29 4.56 -18.52
C SER A 88 26.98 5.32 -18.73
N LYS A 89 25.99 5.10 -17.86
CA LYS A 89 24.64 5.67 -17.98
C LYS A 89 24.39 6.82 -17.02
N VAL A 90 25.11 6.88 -15.90
CA VAL A 90 24.92 7.92 -14.89
C VAL A 90 26.24 8.27 -14.21
N LYS A 91 26.34 9.50 -13.71
CA LYS A 91 27.36 9.92 -12.74
C LYS A 91 26.71 10.61 -11.55
N ILE A 92 27.42 10.63 -10.43
CA ILE A 92 27.01 11.45 -9.29
C ILE A 92 27.35 12.91 -9.60
N LYS A 93 26.41 13.83 -9.34
CA LYS A 93 26.63 15.28 -9.47
C LYS A 93 27.69 15.72 -8.45
N ASP A 94 28.51 16.72 -8.79
CA ASP A 94 29.42 17.32 -7.81
C ASP A 94 28.62 17.88 -6.63
N SER A 95 29.05 17.59 -5.40
CA SER A 95 28.28 17.87 -4.18
C SER A 95 26.91 17.15 -4.12
N GLY A 96 26.76 16.05 -4.85
CA GLY A 96 25.51 15.30 -4.98
C GLY A 96 25.22 14.36 -3.81
N ILE A 97 26.16 14.14 -2.87
CA ILE A 97 25.96 13.27 -1.71
C ILE A 97 25.58 14.12 -0.50
N ASN A 98 24.43 13.82 0.11
CA ASN A 98 23.95 14.49 1.31
C ASN A 98 23.48 13.46 2.36
N TYR A 99 24.17 13.41 3.50
CA TYR A 99 23.77 12.60 4.66
C TYR A 99 22.71 13.37 5.44
N VAL A 100 21.47 12.88 5.44
CA VAL A 100 20.36 13.50 6.18
C VAL A 100 20.44 13.14 7.66
N VAL A 101 20.77 11.88 7.94
CA VAL A 101 21.00 11.36 9.28
C VAL A 101 22.47 10.99 9.43
N GLY A 102 23.10 11.49 10.50
CA GLY A 102 24.48 11.19 10.82
C GLY A 102 25.49 11.92 9.93
N GLN A 103 26.71 11.42 9.90
CA GLN A 103 27.83 11.91 9.09
C GLN A 103 28.56 10.72 8.44
N PRO A 104 29.28 10.91 7.32
CA PRO A 104 30.03 9.83 6.69
C PRO A 104 31.05 9.21 7.67
N SER A 105 31.03 7.88 7.79
CA SER A 105 31.98 7.12 8.61
C SER A 105 33.29 6.93 7.87
N SER A 106 34.31 7.72 8.20
CA SER A 106 35.65 7.54 7.65
C SER A 106 36.26 6.18 8.03
N ALA A 107 35.98 5.69 9.24
CA ALA A 107 36.48 4.42 9.75
C ALA A 107 35.96 3.21 8.96
N LEU A 108 34.73 3.30 8.43
CA LEU A 108 34.13 2.23 7.62
C LEU A 108 34.32 2.45 6.11
N GLY A 109 34.91 3.56 5.70
CA GLY A 109 35.07 3.93 4.30
C GLY A 109 33.78 4.42 3.65
N GLY A 110 32.97 5.18 4.39
CA GLY A 110 31.83 5.90 3.85
C GLY A 110 32.29 6.98 2.86
N ASP A 111 31.67 6.99 1.69
CA ASP A 111 31.94 7.97 0.65
C ASP A 111 31.26 9.30 0.97
N ASP A 112 31.93 10.40 0.62
CA ASP A 112 31.43 11.77 0.71
C ASP A 112 31.68 12.51 -0.61
N ASN A 113 31.41 13.82 -0.64
CA ASN A 113 31.57 14.63 -1.85
C ASN A 113 33.03 14.70 -2.36
N SER A 114 34.04 14.44 -1.51
CA SER A 114 35.46 14.41 -1.94
C SER A 114 35.80 13.17 -2.78
N ARG A 115 35.00 12.09 -2.64
CA ARG A 115 35.21 10.81 -3.32
C ARG A 115 34.54 10.74 -4.69
N ILE A 116 33.69 11.71 -5.04
CA ILE A 116 32.87 11.69 -6.27
C ILE A 116 33.72 11.51 -7.53
N SER A 117 34.86 12.19 -7.65
CA SER A 117 35.75 12.03 -8.81
C SER A 117 36.28 10.60 -8.95
N ALA A 118 36.65 9.95 -7.84
CA ALA A 118 37.08 8.55 -7.83
C ALA A 118 35.93 7.59 -8.15
N ILE A 119 34.73 7.86 -7.61
CA ILE A 119 33.53 7.07 -7.89
C ILE A 119 33.17 7.16 -9.38
N ASN A 120 33.24 8.35 -9.97
CA ASN A 120 32.88 8.62 -11.37
C ASN A 120 33.99 8.26 -12.39
N GLY A 121 35.23 8.04 -11.95
CA GLY A 121 36.43 8.06 -12.81
C GLY A 121 36.63 6.89 -13.79
N ASP A 122 35.97 5.75 -13.58
CA ASP A 122 36.11 4.56 -14.41
C ASP A 122 34.84 4.23 -15.21
N SER A 123 34.98 3.43 -16.26
CA SER A 123 33.83 2.82 -16.96
C SER A 123 33.35 1.56 -16.24
N GLY A 124 32.10 1.14 -16.47
CA GLY A 124 31.52 -0.08 -15.90
C GLY A 124 30.61 0.15 -14.69
N GLN A 125 30.59 -0.80 -13.76
CA GLN A 125 29.74 -0.73 -12.56
C GLN A 125 30.36 0.20 -11.50
N GLY A 126 29.54 1.09 -10.97
CA GLY A 126 29.85 1.97 -9.87
C GLY A 126 29.12 1.55 -8.61
N MET A 127 29.76 1.81 -7.48
CA MET A 127 29.17 1.64 -6.16
C MET A 127 29.51 2.88 -5.34
N ILE A 128 28.51 3.43 -4.65
CA ILE A 128 28.69 4.43 -3.59
C ILE A 128 28.37 3.78 -2.25
N LYS A 129 29.25 3.99 -1.27
CA LYS A 129 29.14 3.50 0.10
C LYS A 129 28.61 4.59 1.03
N LEU A 130 27.30 4.61 1.25
CA LEU A 130 26.67 5.53 2.19
C LEU A 130 26.68 4.94 3.60
N TYR A 131 27.79 5.15 4.31
CA TYR A 131 27.98 4.64 5.67
C TYR A 131 27.85 5.79 6.64
N GLY A 132 26.70 5.92 7.31
CA GLY A 132 26.40 7.03 8.19
C GLY A 132 26.52 6.66 9.66
N GLU A 133 27.30 7.43 10.41
CA GLU A 133 27.41 7.36 11.88
C GLU A 133 26.56 8.45 12.52
N ILE A 134 25.71 8.05 13.48
CA ILE A 134 24.89 9.01 14.24
C ILE A 134 25.77 9.63 15.33
N THR A 135 25.86 10.96 15.28
CA THR A 135 26.80 11.76 16.08
C THR A 135 26.60 11.68 17.60
N ASN A 136 25.42 11.23 18.07
CA ASN A 136 25.20 10.91 19.47
C ASN A 136 25.14 9.38 19.67
N PRO A 137 26.29 8.73 19.89
CA PRO A 137 26.33 7.27 20.05
C PRO A 137 25.59 6.81 21.32
N ALA A 138 25.47 7.66 22.35
CA ALA A 138 24.82 7.27 23.60
C ALA A 138 23.31 7.06 23.45
N THR A 139 22.66 7.84 22.58
CA THR A 139 21.20 7.78 22.40
C THR A 139 20.77 7.21 21.06
N GLY A 140 21.63 7.19 20.04
CA GLY A 140 21.28 6.80 18.67
C GLY A 140 20.15 7.66 18.09
N LEU A 141 19.52 7.16 17.02
CA LEU A 141 18.31 7.71 16.41
C LEU A 141 17.18 6.69 16.55
N ILE A 142 16.05 7.12 17.12
CA ILE A 142 14.84 6.32 17.18
C ILE A 142 14.08 6.46 15.86
N MET A 143 13.98 5.37 15.10
CA MET A 143 13.12 5.27 13.91
C MET A 143 11.77 4.65 14.28
N ASN A 144 10.69 5.41 14.10
CA ASN A 144 9.30 4.99 14.36
C ASN A 144 8.43 4.97 13.10
N GLY A 145 9.07 4.93 11.92
CA GLY A 145 8.43 5.00 10.62
C GLY A 145 9.46 5.25 9.52
N ALA A 146 9.00 5.66 8.35
CA ALA A 146 9.88 5.96 7.22
C ALA A 146 10.82 7.14 7.57
N THR A 147 12.12 6.86 7.60
CA THR A 147 13.15 7.82 7.98
C THR A 147 14.10 8.07 6.81
N GLU A 148 14.30 9.34 6.43
CA GLU A 148 15.28 9.72 5.41
C GLU A 148 16.70 9.59 5.96
N LEU A 149 17.53 8.78 5.32
CA LEU A 149 18.91 8.55 5.74
C LEU A 149 19.89 9.40 4.95
N ALA A 150 19.75 9.44 3.62
CA ALA A 150 20.63 10.16 2.72
C ALA A 150 19.92 10.54 1.42
N LYS A 151 20.51 11.48 0.67
CA LYS A 151 20.09 11.88 -0.68
C LYS A 151 21.28 11.81 -1.61
N ILE A 152 21.06 11.28 -2.82
CA ILE A 152 22.06 11.29 -3.90
C ILE A 152 21.46 12.00 -5.11
N THR A 153 22.16 13.00 -5.63
CA THR A 153 21.84 13.64 -6.90
C THR A 153 22.75 13.09 -7.99
N PHE A 154 22.12 12.60 -9.05
CA PHE A 154 22.76 12.03 -10.21
C PHE A 154 22.57 12.94 -11.44
N ILE A 155 23.47 12.79 -12.40
CA ILE A 155 23.37 13.34 -13.76
C ILE A 155 23.33 12.17 -14.72
N SER A 156 22.25 12.05 -15.49
CA SER A 156 22.15 11.04 -16.53
C SER A 156 23.14 11.33 -17.66
N LYS A 157 23.79 10.29 -18.20
CA LYS A 157 24.69 10.36 -19.36
C LYS A 157 24.03 9.80 -20.64
N THR A 158 22.77 9.41 -20.55
CA THR A 158 22.06 8.73 -21.63
C THR A 158 20.58 9.06 -21.60
N ASP A 159 19.95 8.97 -22.78
CA ASP A 159 18.49 9.00 -22.95
C ASP A 159 17.87 7.59 -22.88
N ASN A 160 18.66 6.56 -22.59
CA ASN A 160 18.17 5.20 -22.37
C ASN A 160 17.73 5.00 -20.92
N SER A 161 16.77 4.10 -20.69
CA SER A 161 16.37 3.73 -19.33
C SER A 161 17.42 2.87 -18.62
N TYR A 162 17.51 2.99 -17.29
CA TYR A 162 18.37 2.18 -16.43
C TYR A 162 17.89 2.13 -15.00
N THR A 163 18.54 1.30 -14.19
CA THR A 163 18.21 1.10 -12.79
C THR A 163 19.39 1.40 -11.88
N VAL A 164 19.10 1.96 -10.73
CA VAL A 164 20.01 2.06 -9.57
C VAL A 164 19.48 1.12 -8.50
N THR A 165 20.34 0.31 -7.89
CA THR A 165 19.94 -0.72 -6.90
C THR A 165 20.77 -0.62 -5.64
N ASN A 166 20.35 -1.26 -4.55
CA ASN A 166 21.24 -1.48 -3.41
C ASN A 166 21.64 -2.96 -3.27
N SER A 167 22.75 -3.20 -2.58
CA SER A 167 23.19 -4.55 -2.18
C SER A 167 23.88 -4.52 -0.82
N ASP A 168 23.79 -5.62 -0.07
CA ASP A 168 24.49 -5.82 1.20
C ASP A 168 24.30 -4.66 2.20
N SER A 169 23.13 -4.03 2.15
CA SER A 169 22.78 -2.90 3.01
C SER A 169 22.31 -3.41 4.38
N SER A 170 22.69 -2.72 5.44
CA SER A 170 22.30 -3.07 6.81
C SER A 170 22.31 -1.86 7.73
N VAL A 171 21.67 -2.02 8.90
CA VAL A 171 21.64 -1.01 9.96
C VAL A 171 22.03 -1.67 11.27
N SER A 172 22.89 -1.01 12.05
CA SER A 172 23.23 -1.44 13.40
C SER A 172 22.31 -0.75 14.40
N LYS A 173 21.52 -1.56 15.12
CA LYS A 173 20.64 -1.12 16.19
C LYS A 173 21.25 -1.36 17.56
N VAL A 174 20.85 -0.54 18.52
CA VAL A 174 21.19 -0.69 19.95
C VAL A 174 19.98 -1.27 20.66
N ASN A 175 20.16 -2.43 21.27
CA ASN A 175 19.13 -3.06 22.08
C ASN A 175 19.06 -2.41 23.47
N GLY A 176 18.00 -2.70 24.23
CA GLY A 176 17.84 -2.19 25.60
C GLY A 176 18.91 -2.67 26.60
N ASP A 177 19.68 -3.70 26.25
CA ASP A 177 20.84 -4.20 27.01
C ASP A 177 22.18 -3.62 26.50
N TYR A 178 22.12 -2.59 25.65
CA TYR A 178 23.26 -1.94 24.99
C TYR A 178 24.05 -2.84 24.02
N SER A 179 23.59 -4.06 23.74
CA SER A 179 24.17 -4.86 22.67
C SER A 179 23.85 -4.26 21.30
N ILE A 180 24.78 -4.39 20.37
CA ILE A 180 24.61 -3.93 18.98
C ILE A 180 24.27 -5.13 18.12
N ASN A 181 23.13 -5.05 17.42
CA ASN A 181 22.72 -6.04 16.44
C ASN A 181 22.67 -5.41 15.05
N THR A 182 23.05 -6.19 14.03
CA THR A 182 22.90 -5.79 12.63
C THR A 182 21.59 -6.33 12.08
N VAL A 183 20.81 -5.46 11.44
CA VAL A 183 19.57 -5.79 10.74
C VAL A 183 19.79 -5.53 9.26
N SER A 184 19.62 -6.55 8.44
CA SER A 184 19.73 -6.43 6.98
C SER A 184 18.58 -5.61 6.42
N LEU A 185 18.87 -4.80 5.41
CA LEU A 185 17.88 -4.03 4.67
C LEU A 185 17.40 -4.82 3.45
N SER A 186 16.12 -4.67 3.11
CA SER A 186 15.60 -5.21 1.84
C SER A 186 16.29 -4.57 0.63
N ASN A 187 16.27 -5.28 -0.50
CA ASN A 187 16.68 -4.70 -1.78
C ASN A 187 15.58 -3.76 -2.30
N ALA A 188 16.01 -2.66 -2.90
CA ALA A 188 15.21 -1.63 -3.54
C ALA A 188 15.80 -1.31 -4.92
N THR A 189 14.95 -0.86 -5.84
CA THR A 189 15.33 -0.46 -7.19
C THR A 189 14.75 0.89 -7.51
N PHE A 190 15.57 1.80 -8.02
CA PHE A 190 15.17 3.10 -8.53
C PHE A 190 15.27 3.08 -10.05
N ASN A 191 14.17 3.38 -10.73
CA ASN A 191 14.12 3.37 -12.19
C ASN A 191 14.36 4.77 -12.76
N VAL A 192 15.31 4.92 -13.68
CA VAL A 192 15.48 6.15 -14.45
C VAL A 192 14.95 5.90 -15.85
N ASN A 193 13.87 6.60 -16.20
CA ASN A 193 13.34 6.65 -17.54
C ASN A 193 14.17 7.66 -18.33
N GLY A 194 14.76 7.24 -19.44
CA GLY A 194 15.54 8.15 -20.25
C GLY A 194 14.68 9.23 -20.93
N GLY A 195 15.23 10.43 -21.09
CA GLY A 195 14.48 11.61 -21.54
C GLY A 195 14.51 11.87 -23.05
N GLY A 196 14.62 10.82 -23.87
CA GLY A 196 14.55 10.97 -25.32
C GLY A 196 13.24 11.69 -25.73
N GLY A 197 13.35 12.76 -26.52
CA GLY A 197 12.22 13.47 -27.10
C GLY A 197 11.23 12.49 -27.77
N PRO A 198 9.95 12.87 -27.93
CA PRO A 198 8.86 11.93 -28.22
C PRO A 198 9.12 11.18 -29.54
N THR A 199 9.79 10.04 -29.41
CA THR A 199 10.11 9.15 -30.52
C THR A 199 9.06 8.06 -30.42
N ALA A 200 8.05 8.14 -31.27
CA ALA A 200 7.00 7.13 -31.38
C ALA A 200 7.67 5.77 -31.71
N THR A 201 7.91 4.97 -30.67
CA THR A 201 8.47 3.62 -30.78
C THR A 201 7.48 2.65 -30.16
N PRO A 202 7.04 1.61 -30.90
CA PRO A 202 6.02 0.67 -30.43
C PRO A 202 6.64 -0.40 -29.50
N GLY A 203 6.17 -0.46 -28.24
CA GLY A 203 6.32 -1.64 -27.37
C GLY A 203 6.95 -1.40 -25.99
N GLY A 204 6.17 -1.68 -24.92
CA GLY A 204 6.69 -2.15 -23.63
C GLY A 204 6.76 -1.16 -22.45
N GLY A 205 6.39 0.11 -22.62
CA GLY A 205 6.29 1.08 -21.53
C GLY A 205 5.09 0.81 -20.64
N ALA A 206 5.10 1.31 -19.40
CA ALA A 206 3.89 1.47 -18.61
C ALA A 206 2.82 2.09 -19.52
N GLY A 207 1.85 1.27 -19.93
CA GLY A 207 0.88 1.68 -20.90
C GLY A 207 0.01 2.71 -20.22
N ASN A 208 -0.16 3.89 -20.83
CA ASN A 208 -1.34 4.70 -20.56
C ASN A 208 -2.55 3.85 -20.98
N ALA A 209 -3.04 3.02 -20.06
CA ALA A 209 -4.24 2.24 -20.24
C ALA A 209 -5.41 3.16 -19.96
N LYS A 210 -6.18 3.43 -21.00
CA LYS A 210 -7.46 4.13 -20.94
C LYS A 210 -8.54 3.09 -20.76
N LEU A 211 -9.11 3.01 -19.56
CA LEU A 211 -10.21 2.12 -19.23
C LEU A 211 -11.51 2.81 -19.64
N LYS A 212 -12.14 2.31 -20.69
CA LYS A 212 -13.48 2.67 -21.13
C LYS A 212 -14.46 1.70 -20.49
N LEU A 213 -15.20 2.17 -19.49
CA LEU A 213 -16.03 1.34 -18.63
C LEU A 213 -17.50 1.57 -18.93
N LYS A 214 -18.28 0.48 -18.97
CA LYS A 214 -19.74 0.51 -18.85
C LYS A 214 -20.16 -0.02 -17.50
N LEU A 215 -21.00 0.72 -16.78
CA LEU A 215 -21.40 0.45 -15.40
C LEU A 215 -22.92 0.48 -15.28
N LYS A 216 -23.45 -0.26 -14.30
CA LYS A 216 -24.87 -0.19 -13.92
C LYS A 216 -24.98 0.16 -12.45
N PHE A 217 -25.82 1.15 -12.14
CA PHE A 217 -26.05 1.64 -10.79
C PHE A 217 -27.44 1.24 -10.31
N GLN A 218 -27.56 0.91 -9.03
CA GLN A 218 -28.82 0.50 -8.43
C GLN A 218 -29.87 1.62 -8.54
N GLY A 219 -31.09 1.29 -8.93
CA GLY A 219 -32.20 2.25 -9.02
C GLY A 219 -32.23 3.10 -10.30
N ILE A 220 -31.14 3.15 -11.08
CA ILE A 220 -31.09 3.93 -12.32
C ILE A 220 -31.38 3.03 -13.52
N ALA A 221 -32.67 2.80 -13.82
CA ALA A 221 -33.10 1.86 -14.85
C ALA A 221 -33.09 2.41 -16.29
N GLY A 222 -32.93 3.72 -16.45
CA GLY A 222 -32.92 4.42 -17.74
C GLY A 222 -32.10 5.70 -17.67
N LYS A 223 -32.03 6.43 -18.79
CA LYS A 223 -31.33 7.72 -18.84
C LYS A 223 -32.02 8.73 -17.92
N PRO A 224 -31.34 9.31 -16.90
CA PRO A 224 -31.89 10.40 -16.11
C PRO A 224 -32.16 11.66 -16.94
N ALA A 225 -32.88 12.63 -16.36
CA ALA A 225 -32.95 13.97 -16.96
C ALA A 225 -31.54 14.55 -17.14
N ASP A 226 -31.34 15.40 -18.16
CA ASP A 226 -29.99 15.85 -18.54
C ASP A 226 -29.23 16.56 -17.40
N ALA A 227 -29.95 17.24 -16.49
CA ALA A 227 -29.37 17.85 -15.28
C ALA A 227 -28.72 16.85 -14.31
N TYR A 228 -29.13 15.57 -14.35
CA TYR A 228 -28.64 14.49 -13.50
C TYR A 228 -27.85 13.43 -14.28
N ASN A 229 -27.78 13.55 -15.61
CA ASN A 229 -27.13 12.58 -16.50
C ASN A 229 -25.60 12.74 -16.56
N LYS A 230 -24.97 12.90 -15.40
CA LYS A 230 -23.52 12.97 -15.24
C LYS A 230 -23.10 12.49 -13.86
N LEU A 231 -22.24 11.48 -13.79
CA LEU A 231 -21.68 10.96 -12.54
C LEU A 231 -20.16 11.06 -12.54
N ALA A 232 -19.60 11.63 -11.49
CA ALA A 232 -18.17 11.55 -11.20
C ALA A 232 -17.86 10.20 -10.54
N VAL A 233 -17.26 9.29 -11.29
CA VAL A 233 -16.94 7.93 -10.83
C VAL A 233 -15.45 7.83 -10.53
N LYS A 234 -15.13 7.40 -9.32
CA LYS A 234 -13.76 7.15 -8.87
C LYS A 234 -13.38 5.70 -9.19
N VAL A 235 -12.21 5.51 -9.78
CA VAL A 235 -11.66 4.20 -10.14
C VAL A 235 -10.24 4.10 -9.60
N LYS A 236 -9.86 2.93 -9.07
CA LYS A 236 -8.45 2.60 -8.78
C LYS A 236 -8.17 1.14 -9.13
N LEU A 237 -6.90 0.82 -9.31
CA LEU A 237 -6.44 -0.51 -9.70
C LEU A 237 -5.59 -1.12 -8.59
N LEU A 238 -5.73 -2.43 -8.38
CA LEU A 238 -4.77 -3.24 -7.62
C LEU A 238 -4.05 -4.15 -8.60
N ASN A 239 -2.72 -4.09 -8.60
CA ASN A 239 -1.86 -4.99 -9.36
C ASN A 239 -1.63 -6.27 -8.57
N GLU A 240 -2.13 -7.40 -9.08
CA GLU A 240 -2.05 -8.70 -8.41
C GLU A 240 -0.62 -9.23 -8.26
N ALA A 241 0.31 -8.79 -9.11
CA ALA A 241 1.68 -9.31 -9.09
C ALA A 241 2.53 -8.76 -7.94
N ASN A 242 2.21 -7.56 -7.45
CA ASN A 242 3.02 -6.85 -6.46
C ASN A 242 2.19 -6.11 -5.40
N GLU A 243 0.88 -6.37 -5.37
CA GLU A 243 -0.09 -5.78 -4.44
C GLU A 243 -0.15 -4.25 -4.42
N ASN A 244 0.45 -3.58 -5.43
CA ASN A 244 0.43 -2.13 -5.51
C ASN A 244 -0.96 -1.65 -5.90
N VAL A 245 -1.48 -0.71 -5.10
CA VAL A 245 -2.76 -0.03 -5.34
C VAL A 245 -2.49 1.36 -5.91
N THR A 246 -3.18 1.72 -6.99
CA THR A 246 -3.09 3.08 -7.55
C THR A 246 -3.92 4.06 -6.74
N ASP A 247 -3.58 5.35 -6.84
CA ASP A 247 -4.50 6.41 -6.44
C ASP A 247 -5.80 6.36 -7.25
N TYR A 248 -6.84 7.00 -6.72
CA TYR A 248 -8.08 7.19 -7.45
C TYR A 248 -7.89 8.11 -8.64
N LYS A 249 -8.50 7.71 -9.76
CA LYS A 249 -8.78 8.57 -10.91
C LYS A 249 -10.29 8.76 -11.02
N THR A 250 -10.71 9.98 -11.27
CA THR A 250 -12.12 10.32 -11.43
C THR A 250 -12.42 10.53 -12.91
N GLY A 251 -13.47 9.89 -13.41
CA GLY A 251 -13.99 10.09 -14.75
C GLY A 251 -15.44 10.56 -14.71
N ASP A 252 -15.85 11.30 -15.74
CA ASP A 252 -17.24 11.67 -15.96
C ASP A 252 -17.95 10.57 -16.74
N PHE A 253 -19.07 10.10 -16.21
CA PHE A 253 -19.88 9.04 -16.80
C PHE A 253 -21.26 9.56 -17.18
N VAL A 254 -21.78 9.09 -18.31
CA VAL A 254 -23.08 9.48 -18.87
C VAL A 254 -23.91 8.24 -19.14
N ALA A 255 -25.20 8.24 -18.78
CA ALA A 255 -26.10 7.12 -19.01
C ALA A 255 -26.64 7.09 -20.45
N ASP A 256 -26.78 5.89 -20.99
CA ASP A 256 -27.60 5.62 -22.16
C ASP A 256 -29.08 5.39 -21.80
N THR A 257 -29.91 5.12 -22.81
CA THR A 257 -31.36 4.89 -22.63
C THR A 257 -31.69 3.67 -21.77
N ALA A 258 -30.76 2.73 -21.59
CA ALA A 258 -30.92 1.54 -20.77
C ALA A 258 -30.36 1.72 -19.34
N GLY A 259 -29.95 2.94 -18.97
CA GLY A 259 -29.36 3.24 -17.67
C GLY A 259 -27.94 2.68 -17.53
N VAL A 260 -27.26 2.36 -18.63
CA VAL A 260 -25.85 1.95 -18.62
C VAL A 260 -24.97 3.18 -18.73
N TRP A 261 -24.10 3.36 -17.75
CA TRP A 261 -23.24 4.52 -17.62
C TRP A 261 -21.89 4.25 -18.25
N SER A 262 -21.52 5.09 -19.22
CA SER A 262 -20.24 4.97 -19.95
C SER A 262 -19.32 6.14 -19.64
N GLY A 263 -18.05 5.86 -19.43
CA GLY A 263 -17.02 6.85 -19.15
C GLY A 263 -15.62 6.27 -19.23
N GLU A 264 -14.61 7.11 -19.05
CA GLU A 264 -13.21 6.68 -19.16
C GLU A 264 -12.30 7.29 -18.09
N VAL A 265 -11.25 6.54 -17.75
CA VAL A 265 -10.16 6.93 -16.83
C VAL A 265 -8.84 6.36 -17.35
N SER A 266 -7.73 7.05 -17.07
CA SER A 266 -6.40 6.65 -17.56
C SER A 266 -5.45 6.31 -16.41
N PHE A 267 -4.70 5.21 -16.58
CA PHE A 267 -3.69 4.75 -15.63
C PHE A 267 -2.39 4.40 -16.35
N ASN A 268 -1.27 4.57 -15.67
CA ASN A 268 0.00 3.97 -16.08
C ASN A 268 0.06 2.55 -15.51
N VAL A 269 0.03 1.55 -16.37
CA VAL A 269 -0.07 0.13 -15.95
C VAL A 269 1.00 -0.74 -16.60
N ASN A 270 1.35 -1.83 -15.93
CA ASN A 270 2.18 -2.88 -16.51
C ASN A 270 1.28 -3.81 -17.35
N PRO A 271 1.42 -3.85 -18.68
CA PRO A 271 0.54 -4.65 -19.52
C PRO A 271 0.68 -6.17 -19.32
N SER A 272 1.75 -6.62 -18.66
CA SER A 272 1.97 -8.03 -18.33
C SER A 272 1.32 -8.45 -17.00
N ALA A 273 0.76 -7.51 -16.24
CA ALA A 273 0.14 -7.79 -14.95
C ALA A 273 -1.36 -8.09 -15.07
N LYS A 274 -1.90 -8.70 -14.01
CA LYS A 274 -3.34 -8.86 -13.81
C LYS A 274 -3.83 -7.86 -12.78
N TYR A 275 -5.05 -7.38 -12.96
CA TYR A 275 -5.60 -6.29 -12.17
C TYR A 275 -6.96 -6.63 -11.57
N VAL A 276 -7.22 -6.03 -10.40
CA VAL A 276 -8.56 -5.80 -9.85
C VAL A 276 -8.91 -4.34 -10.08
N VAL A 277 -10.13 -4.09 -10.55
CA VAL A 277 -10.68 -2.75 -10.71
C VAL A 277 -11.60 -2.47 -9.53
N TYR A 278 -11.35 -1.38 -8.81
CA TYR A 278 -12.26 -0.85 -7.82
C TYR A 278 -13.01 0.34 -8.40
N VAL A 279 -14.33 0.30 -8.37
CA VAL A 279 -15.19 1.37 -8.90
C VAL A 279 -16.07 1.91 -7.78
N LYS A 280 -16.18 3.24 -7.69
CA LYS A 280 -16.98 3.94 -6.68
C LYS A 280 -17.72 5.13 -7.29
N GLY A 281 -19.05 5.09 -7.23
CA GLY A 281 -19.90 6.23 -7.57
C GLY A 281 -20.03 7.25 -6.42
N PRO A 282 -20.70 8.40 -6.66
CA PRO A 282 -20.81 9.47 -5.66
C PRO A 282 -21.73 9.15 -4.47
N TYR A 283 -22.69 8.23 -4.64
CA TYR A 283 -23.61 7.75 -3.60
C TYR A 283 -23.56 6.23 -3.46
N HIS A 284 -22.54 5.61 -4.03
CA HIS A 284 -22.46 4.17 -4.19
C HIS A 284 -21.32 3.60 -3.38
N ILE A 285 -21.55 2.39 -2.92
CA ILE A 285 -20.55 1.61 -2.21
C ILE A 285 -19.48 1.16 -3.21
N GLN A 286 -18.22 1.15 -2.78
CA GLN A 286 -17.12 0.72 -3.65
C GLN A 286 -17.26 -0.76 -4.01
N LYS A 287 -17.18 -1.08 -5.30
CA LYS A 287 -17.23 -2.46 -5.80
C LYS A 287 -15.84 -2.91 -6.23
N LYS A 288 -15.42 -4.08 -5.75
CA LYS A 288 -14.26 -4.84 -6.24
C LYS A 288 -14.67 -5.68 -7.46
N ILE A 289 -13.95 -5.55 -8.57
CA ILE A 289 -14.26 -6.22 -9.85
C ILE A 289 -13.00 -6.90 -10.38
N CYS A 290 -13.08 -8.20 -10.63
CA CYS A 290 -11.91 -9.00 -11.00
C CYS A 290 -11.99 -9.61 -12.40
N ASP A 291 -13.17 -9.65 -13.02
CA ASP A 291 -13.40 -10.24 -14.33
C ASP A 291 -13.72 -9.14 -15.36
N GLU A 292 -13.34 -9.35 -16.63
CA GLU A 292 -13.55 -8.37 -17.71
C GLU A 292 -15.02 -8.25 -18.15
N LYS A 293 -15.81 -9.27 -17.84
CA LYS A 293 -17.26 -9.38 -18.11
C LYS A 293 -17.94 -10.03 -16.90
N PRO A 294 -17.98 -9.32 -15.75
CA PRO A 294 -18.55 -9.87 -14.54
C PRO A 294 -20.06 -10.06 -14.73
N THR A 295 -20.61 -11.08 -14.08
CA THR A 295 -22.04 -11.37 -14.08
C THR A 295 -22.50 -11.65 -12.66
N GLU A 296 -23.74 -11.33 -12.34
CA GLU A 296 -24.37 -11.72 -11.08
C GLU A 296 -25.78 -12.25 -11.32
N THR A 297 -26.21 -13.19 -10.47
CA THR A 297 -27.56 -13.78 -10.54
C THR A 297 -28.60 -12.92 -9.84
N ALA A 298 -28.16 -12.09 -8.89
CA ALA A 298 -28.98 -11.11 -8.20
C ALA A 298 -28.19 -9.83 -7.95
N ALA A 299 -28.88 -8.69 -7.89
CA ALA A 299 -28.25 -7.37 -7.79
C ALA A 299 -27.30 -7.28 -6.59
N GLY A 300 -26.06 -6.86 -6.83
CA GLY A 300 -25.04 -6.66 -5.82
C GLY A 300 -24.36 -7.94 -5.30
N THR A 301 -24.74 -9.12 -5.78
CA THR A 301 -24.19 -10.42 -5.30
C THR A 301 -22.86 -10.81 -5.94
N TYR A 302 -22.36 -10.08 -6.95
CA TYR A 302 -21.03 -10.35 -7.50
C TYR A 302 -19.96 -10.31 -6.41
N ARG A 303 -19.07 -11.31 -6.40
CA ARG A 303 -17.91 -11.45 -5.51
C ARG A 303 -16.76 -12.03 -6.32
N CYS A 304 -15.52 -11.67 -5.94
CA CYS A 304 -14.33 -12.21 -6.59
C CYS A 304 -13.10 -12.17 -5.68
N ASP A 305 -12.27 -13.20 -5.83
CA ASP A 305 -11.10 -13.39 -4.96
C ASP A 305 -9.89 -12.58 -5.47
N ARG A 306 -9.51 -12.79 -6.74
CA ARG A 306 -8.28 -12.26 -7.34
C ARG A 306 -8.51 -11.65 -8.72
N GLY A 307 -7.73 -10.63 -9.06
CA GLY A 307 -7.77 -9.94 -10.34
C GLY A 307 -7.40 -10.83 -11.54
N LYS A 308 -8.23 -10.81 -12.57
CA LYS A 308 -8.02 -11.53 -13.84
C LYS A 308 -7.98 -10.60 -15.05
N ILE A 309 -8.29 -9.31 -14.85
CA ILE A 309 -8.34 -8.29 -15.90
C ILE A 309 -6.92 -8.04 -16.41
N THR A 310 -6.71 -8.17 -17.72
CA THR A 310 -5.49 -7.71 -18.38
C THR A 310 -5.71 -6.33 -18.94
N LEU A 311 -4.74 -5.44 -18.75
CA LEU A 311 -4.77 -4.10 -19.32
C LEU A 311 -3.72 -3.99 -20.41
N ASN A 312 -4.14 -3.50 -21.57
CA ASN A 312 -3.27 -3.17 -22.69
C ASN A 312 -2.94 -1.68 -22.67
N ALA A 313 -1.86 -1.27 -23.34
CA ALA A 313 -1.64 0.14 -23.61
C ALA A 313 -2.75 0.68 -24.54
N GLY A 314 -3.20 1.91 -24.32
CA GLY A 314 -4.29 2.52 -25.07
C GLY A 314 -5.67 2.10 -24.56
N ASP A 315 -6.62 1.94 -25.47
CA ASP A 315 -8.02 1.72 -25.13
C ASP A 315 -8.30 0.29 -24.63
N ASN A 316 -8.92 0.19 -23.46
CA ASN A 316 -9.40 -1.05 -22.86
C ASN A 316 -10.91 -0.92 -22.64
N ASN A 317 -11.70 -1.69 -23.38
CA ASN A 317 -13.16 -1.60 -23.33
C ASN A 317 -13.71 -2.70 -22.42
N PHE A 318 -14.23 -2.32 -21.26
CA PHE A 318 -14.81 -3.25 -20.29
C PHE A 318 -16.30 -2.99 -20.14
N ASP A 319 -17.09 -4.03 -20.40
CA ASP A 319 -18.51 -4.03 -20.12
C ASP A 319 -18.77 -4.67 -18.77
N LEU A 320 -18.84 -3.83 -17.74
CA LEU A 320 -19.08 -4.23 -16.36
C LEU A 320 -20.56 -4.06 -15.98
N SER A 321 -21.44 -3.80 -16.95
CA SER A 321 -22.88 -3.59 -16.72
C SER A 321 -23.64 -4.86 -16.33
N GLY A 322 -22.99 -6.02 -16.41
CA GLY A 322 -23.50 -7.31 -15.92
C GLY A 322 -23.56 -7.43 -14.40
N ILE A 323 -23.08 -6.42 -13.67
CA ILE A 323 -23.19 -6.30 -12.21
C ILE A 323 -23.70 -4.90 -11.82
N VAL A 324 -24.36 -4.83 -10.67
CA VAL A 324 -24.94 -3.59 -10.13
C VAL A 324 -24.09 -3.03 -8.99
N LEU A 325 -23.77 -1.74 -9.09
CA LEU A 325 -23.16 -0.96 -8.01
C LEU A 325 -24.28 -0.50 -7.06
N LEU A 326 -24.24 -0.99 -5.82
CA LEU A 326 -25.23 -0.68 -4.79
C LEU A 326 -25.09 0.76 -4.29
N ALA A 327 -26.22 1.42 -4.06
CA ALA A 327 -26.30 2.75 -3.46
C ALA A 327 -26.16 2.67 -1.93
N GLY A 328 -25.84 3.79 -1.30
CA GLY A 328 -26.05 4.02 0.13
C GLY A 328 -24.88 4.51 0.95
N ASP A 329 -23.75 4.81 0.31
CA ASP A 329 -22.64 5.52 0.96
C ASP A 329 -22.75 7.01 0.61
N LEU A 330 -23.57 7.71 1.40
CA LEU A 330 -24.09 9.07 1.14
C LEU A 330 -23.15 10.13 1.73
N PRO A 331 -23.21 11.40 1.25
CA PRO A 331 -22.08 12.23 0.79
C PRO A 331 -20.78 12.24 1.62
N VAL A 332 -20.88 12.02 2.93
CA VAL A 332 -19.73 11.72 3.79
C VAL A 332 -19.32 10.27 3.55
N GLN A 333 -18.63 10.04 2.43
CA GLN A 333 -18.32 8.68 1.98
C GLN A 333 -17.31 7.98 2.90
N ASP A 334 -17.77 7.03 3.71
CA ASP A 334 -16.95 6.27 4.66
C ASP A 334 -16.73 4.81 4.23
N GLY A 335 -17.35 4.39 3.12
CA GLY A 335 -17.24 3.06 2.55
C GLY A 335 -18.28 2.07 3.05
N SER A 336 -19.15 2.48 3.96
CA SER A 336 -20.21 1.67 4.57
C SER A 336 -21.59 2.29 4.35
N VAL A 337 -22.64 1.49 4.53
CA VAL A 337 -24.02 2.00 4.62
C VAL A 337 -24.42 1.91 6.09
N THR A 338 -24.77 3.04 6.69
CA THR A 338 -24.97 3.14 8.13
C THR A 338 -26.36 3.69 8.48
N ALA A 339 -26.63 3.78 9.78
CA ALA A 339 -27.82 4.46 10.29
C ALA A 339 -27.85 5.96 9.92
N TYR A 340 -26.68 6.56 9.64
CA TYR A 340 -26.59 7.94 9.18
C TYR A 340 -27.16 8.07 7.77
N ASP A 341 -26.75 7.23 6.82
CA ASP A 341 -27.19 7.29 5.42
C ASP A 341 -28.70 7.08 5.30
N THR A 342 -29.21 6.06 5.98
CA THR A 342 -30.66 5.79 6.05
C THR A 342 -31.44 6.95 6.67
N SER A 343 -30.91 7.57 7.73
CA SER A 343 -31.54 8.74 8.35
C SER A 343 -31.48 9.97 7.45
N LEU A 344 -30.42 10.15 6.67
CA LEU A 344 -30.25 11.27 5.75
C LEU A 344 -31.31 11.23 4.63
N VAL A 345 -31.56 10.06 4.03
CA VAL A 345 -32.63 9.91 3.04
C VAL A 345 -33.99 10.15 3.68
N ARG A 346 -34.25 9.53 4.84
CA ARG A 346 -35.52 9.69 5.56
C ARG A 346 -35.84 11.16 5.88
N ASN A 347 -34.84 11.92 6.33
CA ASN A 347 -35.00 13.33 6.69
C ASN A 347 -35.24 14.24 5.47
N ASN A 348 -34.95 13.75 4.26
CA ASN A 348 -35.12 14.46 3.00
C ASN A 348 -36.28 13.93 2.14
N LEU A 349 -37.09 13.00 2.64
CA LEU A 349 -38.25 12.50 1.90
C LEU A 349 -39.21 13.61 1.48
N GLY A 350 -39.62 13.58 0.21
CA GLY A 350 -40.49 14.56 -0.43
C GLY A 350 -39.79 15.84 -0.87
N LYS A 351 -38.47 15.97 -0.69
CA LYS A 351 -37.72 17.15 -1.12
C LYS A 351 -37.40 17.09 -2.61
N THR A 352 -37.49 18.24 -3.25
CA THR A 352 -37.10 18.50 -4.65
C THR A 352 -36.12 19.65 -4.78
N ASP A 353 -35.73 20.26 -3.65
CA ASP A 353 -34.77 21.35 -3.60
C ASP A 353 -33.38 20.82 -3.99
N THR A 354 -32.67 21.55 -4.85
CA THR A 354 -31.37 21.13 -5.42
C THR A 354 -30.37 20.65 -4.36
N ASP A 355 -30.30 21.36 -3.22
CA ASP A 355 -29.36 21.03 -2.15
C ASP A 355 -29.71 19.70 -1.47
N GLU A 356 -30.98 19.42 -1.22
CA GLU A 356 -31.39 18.16 -0.58
C GLU A 356 -31.35 16.98 -1.53
N VAL A 357 -31.75 17.20 -2.80
CA VAL A 357 -31.59 16.22 -3.89
C VAL A 357 -30.12 15.83 -4.03
N SER A 358 -29.19 16.79 -3.99
CA SER A 358 -27.75 16.51 -4.07
C SER A 358 -27.18 15.68 -2.91
N LYS A 359 -27.93 15.47 -1.83
CA LYS A 359 -27.49 14.69 -0.67
C LYS A 359 -28.07 13.27 -0.66
N ALA A 360 -29.26 13.07 -1.21
CA ALA A 360 -30.05 11.87 -0.92
C ALA A 360 -30.80 11.25 -2.11
N ASP A 361 -30.83 11.89 -3.28
CA ASP A 361 -31.40 11.31 -4.52
C ASP A 361 -30.39 10.31 -5.12
N VAL A 362 -30.59 9.02 -4.82
CA VAL A 362 -29.67 7.96 -5.23
C VAL A 362 -30.03 7.38 -6.59
N ASN A 363 -31.30 7.42 -6.99
CA ASN A 363 -31.76 6.94 -8.29
C ASN A 363 -31.68 8.01 -9.39
N ARG A 364 -31.33 9.25 -9.04
CA ARG A 364 -31.11 10.41 -9.92
C ARG A 364 -32.37 10.83 -10.67
N ASP A 365 -33.53 10.71 -10.06
CA ASP A 365 -34.81 11.10 -10.68
C ASP A 365 -35.27 12.54 -10.35
N GLY A 366 -34.47 13.28 -9.56
CA GLY A 366 -34.66 14.70 -9.25
C GLY A 366 -35.52 14.97 -8.03
N LYS A 367 -35.86 13.94 -7.25
CA LYS A 367 -36.57 14.03 -5.98
C LYS A 367 -36.01 13.00 -5.01
N VAL A 368 -36.24 13.20 -3.73
CA VAL A 368 -35.91 12.21 -2.70
C VAL A 368 -37.22 11.58 -2.24
N ASP A 369 -37.43 10.29 -2.51
CA ASP A 369 -38.68 9.62 -2.16
C ASP A 369 -38.48 8.20 -1.58
N THR A 370 -39.58 7.45 -1.47
CA THR A 370 -39.57 6.10 -0.88
C THR A 370 -38.79 5.10 -1.72
N GLN A 371 -38.54 5.37 -3.01
CA GLN A 371 -37.67 4.56 -3.85
C GLN A 371 -36.23 4.68 -3.39
N ASP A 372 -35.72 5.90 -3.16
CA ASP A 372 -34.37 6.11 -2.63
C ASP A 372 -34.18 5.37 -1.32
N TYR A 373 -35.12 5.54 -0.39
CA TYR A 373 -35.07 4.86 0.90
C TYR A 373 -35.05 3.34 0.73
N SER A 374 -35.89 2.79 -0.16
CA SER A 374 -35.94 1.35 -0.43
C SER A 374 -34.63 0.82 -1.04
N LEU A 375 -33.94 1.62 -1.87
CA LEU A 375 -32.66 1.24 -2.46
C LEU A 375 -31.56 1.12 -1.39
N ILE A 376 -31.51 2.04 -0.43
CA ILE A 376 -30.58 1.98 0.72
C ILE A 376 -30.83 0.73 1.55
N ILE A 377 -32.09 0.45 1.89
CA ILE A 377 -32.46 -0.74 2.66
C ILE A 377 -32.12 -2.02 1.91
N ALA A 378 -32.36 -2.05 0.59
CA ALA A 378 -31.96 -3.18 -0.25
C ALA A 378 -30.44 -3.38 -0.26
N ALA A 379 -29.64 -2.31 -0.27
CA ALA A 379 -28.19 -2.41 -0.22
C ALA A 379 -27.69 -3.02 1.12
N LEU A 380 -28.31 -2.65 2.25
CA LEU A 380 -28.03 -3.26 3.56
C LEU A 380 -28.31 -4.77 3.58
N SER A 381 -29.29 -5.25 2.83
CA SER A 381 -29.62 -6.68 2.78
C SER A 381 -28.55 -7.55 2.08
N VAL A 382 -27.71 -6.94 1.24
CA VAL A 382 -26.70 -7.64 0.43
C VAL A 382 -25.30 -7.56 1.05
N ARG A 383 -25.03 -6.55 1.89
CA ARG A 383 -23.67 -6.21 2.33
C ARG A 383 -23.62 -6.05 3.86
N ASN A 384 -23.59 -7.18 4.56
CA ASN A 384 -23.47 -7.19 6.03
C ASN A 384 -22.05 -7.46 6.55
N ASP A 385 -21.05 -7.77 5.71
CA ASP A 385 -19.81 -8.41 6.20
C ASP A 385 -18.58 -8.44 5.23
N GLU A 386 -18.28 -7.36 4.49
CA GLU A 386 -16.96 -7.21 3.80
C GLU A 386 -16.06 -6.16 4.42
#